data_AF-A0A6N7IYT7-F1
#
_entry.id   AF-A0A6N7IYT7-F1
#
_cell.length_a   1.000
_cell.length_b   1.000
_cell.length_c   1.000
_cell.angle_alpha   90.00
_cell.angle_beta   90.00
_cell.angle_gamma   90.00
#
_symmetry.space_group_name_H-M   'P 1'
#
loop_
_entity.id
_entity.type
_entity.pdbx_description
1 polymer ?
#
loop_
_entity_poly.entity_id
_entity_poly.type
_entity_poly.pdbx_seq_one_letter_code
_entity_poly.pdbx_strand_id
1 'polypeptide(L)'
;MTKMKELMDHVRKKGYGTVPYENVNGDFVYLSRGIRAEFMEGDDDMQKIIDAVGRFQHGDYGNAAEHGKTPREGHEYGRYEITHLKGDDSSEDPAVWIHRADDSLIVYFKFER
;
A
#
# COMPACT_ATOMS: atom_id res chain seq x y z
N MET A 1 -14.02 -13.91 5.84
CA MET A 1 -12.97 -12.88 6.00
C MET A 1 -11.67 -13.51 5.59
N THR A 2 -11.04 -12.98 4.55
CA THR A 2 -9.71 -13.39 4.09
C THR A 2 -8.67 -12.97 5.12
N LYS A 3 -7.66 -13.81 5.38
CA LYS A 3 -6.60 -13.51 6.35
C LYS A 3 -5.37 -12.92 5.66
N MET A 4 -4.65 -12.02 6.33
CA MET A 4 -3.40 -11.45 5.82
C MET A 4 -2.40 -12.55 5.44
N LYS A 5 -2.31 -13.60 6.25
CA LYS A 5 -1.48 -14.78 5.99
C LYS A 5 -1.78 -15.48 4.66
N GLU A 6 -3.05 -15.59 4.26
CA GLU A 6 -3.45 -16.23 3.00
C GLU A 6 -2.95 -15.42 1.80
N LEU A 7 -3.06 -14.09 1.89
CA LEU A 7 -2.50 -13.18 0.89
C LEU A 7 -0.97 -13.30 0.83
N MET A 8 -0.29 -13.32 1.98
CA MET A 8 1.17 -13.46 2.04
C MET A 8 1.63 -14.77 1.37
N ASP A 9 0.98 -15.89 1.66
CA ASP A 9 1.29 -17.19 1.05
C ASP A 9 1.00 -17.20 -0.46
N HIS A 10 -0.08 -16.53 -0.89
CA HIS A 10 -0.41 -16.36 -2.30
C HIS A 10 0.69 -15.58 -3.04
N VAL A 11 1.12 -14.44 -2.49
CA VAL A 11 2.18 -13.61 -3.08
C VAL A 11 3.51 -14.34 -3.10
N ARG A 12 3.90 -15.02 -2.01
CA ARG A 12 5.13 -15.83 -1.93
C ARG A 12 5.20 -16.89 -3.02
N LYS A 13 4.09 -17.56 -3.33
CA LYS A 13 4.02 -18.58 -4.39
C LYS A 13 4.10 -17.97 -5.80
N LYS A 14 3.50 -16.80 -6.03
CA LYS A 14 3.48 -16.14 -7.34
C LYS A 14 4.68 -15.22 -7.61
N GLY A 15 5.45 -14.90 -6.58
CA GLY A 15 6.58 -13.97 -6.62
C GLY A 15 6.18 -12.52 -6.33
N TYR A 16 7.11 -11.80 -5.70
CA TYR A 16 6.98 -10.38 -5.40
C TYR A 16 7.14 -9.53 -6.67
N GLY A 17 6.53 -8.34 -6.67
CA GLY A 17 6.69 -7.38 -7.75
C GLY A 17 5.63 -6.29 -7.70
N THR A 18 5.91 -5.19 -8.39
CA THR A 18 5.00 -4.06 -8.59
C THR A 18 4.67 -3.93 -10.05
N VAL A 19 3.48 -3.42 -10.36
CA VAL A 19 3.09 -3.11 -11.74
C VAL A 19 2.51 -1.70 -11.82
N PRO A 20 2.61 -1.02 -12.98
CA PRO A 20 1.90 0.23 -13.19
C PRO A 20 0.39 0.04 -12.98
N TYR A 21 -0.23 1.02 -12.34
CA TYR A 21 -1.68 1.10 -12.18
C TYR A 21 -2.23 2.26 -13.01
N GLU A 22 -2.15 3.49 -12.52
CA GLU A 22 -2.58 4.66 -13.26
C GLU A 22 -1.82 5.92 -12.83
N ASN A 23 -2.09 7.04 -13.51
CA ASN A 23 -1.63 8.35 -13.06
C ASN A 23 -2.70 8.95 -12.14
N VAL A 24 -2.33 9.25 -10.89
CA VAL A 24 -3.21 9.87 -9.91
C VAL A 24 -2.66 11.26 -9.60
N ASN A 25 -3.41 12.31 -9.97
CA ASN A 25 -3.05 13.71 -9.78
C ASN A 25 -1.63 14.09 -10.25
N GLY A 26 -1.14 13.49 -11.33
CA GLY A 26 0.17 13.79 -11.91
C GLY A 26 1.27 12.77 -11.57
N ASP A 27 1.11 11.95 -10.53
CA ASP A 27 2.10 10.93 -10.17
C ASP A 27 1.77 9.56 -10.78
N PHE A 28 2.80 8.85 -11.25
CA PHE A 28 2.63 7.45 -11.65
C PHE A 28 2.53 6.54 -10.41
N VAL A 29 1.42 5.81 -10.29
CA VAL A 29 1.19 4.87 -9.20
C VAL A 29 1.48 3.45 -9.63
N TYR A 30 2.24 2.75 -8.81
CA TYR A 30 2.56 1.33 -8.94
C TYR A 30 1.98 0.57 -7.76
N LEU A 31 1.31 -0.56 -8.03
CA LEU A 31 0.73 -1.41 -6.99
C LEU A 31 1.54 -2.70 -6.88
N SER A 32 1.84 -3.12 -5.66
CA SER A 32 2.38 -4.45 -5.40
C SER A 32 1.38 -5.54 -5.77
N ARG A 33 1.87 -6.76 -5.95
CA ARG A 33 1.02 -7.92 -6.24
C ARG A 33 0.00 -8.16 -5.12
N GLY A 34 0.39 -8.01 -3.86
CA GLY A 34 -0.51 -8.15 -2.72
C GLY A 34 -1.63 -7.11 -2.76
N ILE A 35 -1.31 -5.84 -3.00
CA ILE A 35 -2.32 -4.77 -3.11
C ILE A 35 -3.30 -5.07 -4.25
N ARG A 36 -2.82 -5.54 -5.39
CA ARG A 36 -3.71 -5.91 -6.49
C ARG A 36 -4.62 -7.07 -6.17
N ALA A 37 -4.11 -8.09 -5.49
CA ALA A 37 -4.89 -9.25 -5.12
C ALA A 37 -5.95 -8.93 -4.05
N GLU A 38 -5.69 -7.96 -3.17
CA GLU A 38 -6.67 -7.50 -2.18
C GLU A 38 -7.70 -6.53 -2.76
N PHE A 39 -7.27 -5.52 -3.53
CA PHE A 39 -8.12 -4.38 -3.88
C PHE A 39 -8.72 -4.41 -5.29
N MET A 40 -8.28 -5.30 -6.20
CA MET A 40 -8.82 -5.36 -7.58
C MET A 40 -10.03 -6.28 -7.75
N GLU A 41 -10.52 -6.95 -6.71
CA GLU A 41 -11.71 -7.83 -6.83
C GLU A 41 -13.04 -7.04 -6.74
N GLY A 42 -13.05 -5.75 -6.38
CA GLY A 42 -14.23 -4.88 -6.35
C GLY A 42 -13.95 -3.39 -6.58
N ASP A 43 -14.89 -2.69 -7.24
CA ASP A 43 -14.72 -1.29 -7.65
C ASP A 43 -14.56 -0.31 -6.45
N ASP A 44 -15.28 -0.56 -5.34
CA ASP A 44 -15.24 0.28 -4.13
C ASP A 44 -13.88 0.23 -3.40
N ASP A 45 -13.09 -0.83 -3.61
CA ASP A 45 -11.81 -1.03 -2.95
C ASP A 45 -10.70 -0.21 -3.62
N MET A 46 -10.78 0.00 -4.93
CA MET A 46 -9.80 0.82 -5.66
C MET A 46 -9.91 2.30 -5.30
N GLN A 47 -11.11 2.81 -5.01
CA GLN A 47 -11.29 4.20 -4.58
C GLN A 47 -10.52 4.50 -3.28
N LYS A 48 -10.41 3.54 -2.37
CA LYS A 48 -9.64 3.70 -1.11
C LYS A 48 -8.15 3.91 -1.39
N ILE A 49 -7.60 3.25 -2.41
CA ILE A 49 -6.20 3.44 -2.83
C ILE A 49 -6.02 4.84 -3.42
N ILE A 50 -6.93 5.26 -4.30
CA ILE A 50 -6.90 6.60 -4.92
C ILE A 50 -6.98 7.69 -3.84
N ASP A 51 -7.89 7.54 -2.87
CA ASP A 51 -8.05 8.48 -1.75
C ASP A 51 -6.79 8.52 -0.87
N ALA A 52 -6.20 7.37 -0.56
CA ALA A 52 -4.97 7.29 0.22
C ALA A 52 -3.77 7.93 -0.52
N VAL A 53 -3.66 7.72 -1.83
CA VAL A 53 -2.66 8.38 -2.68
C VAL A 53 -2.89 9.90 -2.69
N GLY A 54 -4.13 10.35 -2.87
CA GLY A 54 -4.46 11.77 -2.83
C GLY A 54 -4.08 12.41 -1.50
N ARG A 55 -4.40 11.75 -0.37
CA ARG A 55 -3.99 12.21 0.97
C ARG A 55 -2.47 12.28 1.10
N PHE A 56 -1.75 11.25 0.67
CA PHE A 56 -0.29 11.20 0.67
C PHE A 56 0.32 12.39 -0.08
N GLN A 57 -0.21 12.71 -1.27
CA GLN A 57 0.24 13.82 -2.10
C GLN A 57 0.02 15.20 -1.44
N HIS A 58 -0.99 15.32 -0.58
CA HIS A 58 -1.26 16.54 0.21
C HIS A 58 -0.51 16.59 1.55
N GLY A 59 0.41 15.65 1.80
CA GLY A 59 1.22 15.61 3.01
C GLY A 59 0.54 14.95 4.21
N ASP A 60 -0.62 14.30 4.03
CA ASP A 60 -1.22 13.43 5.04
C ASP A 60 -0.63 12.02 4.90
N TYR A 61 0.37 11.73 5.73
CA TYR A 61 1.11 10.46 5.73
C TYR A 61 0.47 9.38 6.61
N GLY A 62 -0.79 9.57 7.04
CA GLY A 62 -1.48 8.63 7.93
C GLY A 62 -0.73 8.44 9.24
N ASN A 63 -0.57 7.18 9.67
CA ASN A 63 0.13 6.86 10.92
C ASN A 63 1.60 6.43 10.72
N ALA A 64 2.22 6.75 9.58
CA ALA A 64 3.61 6.38 9.31
C ALA A 64 4.60 6.84 10.40
N ALA A 65 4.40 8.03 10.97
CA ALA A 65 5.24 8.60 12.02
C ALA A 65 5.21 7.75 13.30
N GLU A 66 4.04 7.24 13.69
CA GLU A 66 3.85 6.34 14.84
C GLU A 66 4.60 5.01 14.66
N HIS A 67 4.87 4.64 13.41
CA HIS A 67 5.61 3.44 13.02
C HIS A 67 7.08 3.72 12.66
N GLY A 68 7.64 4.84 13.13
CA GLY A 68 9.07 5.17 13.02
C GLY A 68 9.51 5.63 11.64
N LYS A 69 8.57 6.04 10.77
CA LYS A 69 8.86 6.63 9.47
C LYS A 69 8.50 8.11 9.47
N THR A 70 9.50 8.94 9.75
CA THR A 70 9.36 10.39 9.59
C THR A 70 9.57 10.76 8.13
N PRO A 71 8.61 11.44 7.49
CA PRO A 71 8.72 11.84 6.09
C PRO A 71 9.87 12.85 5.92
N ARG A 72 10.60 12.69 4.82
CA ARG A 72 11.61 13.62 4.32
C ARG A 72 11.30 13.88 2.86
N GLU A 73 11.57 15.09 2.39
CA GLU A 73 11.31 15.47 1.00
C GLU A 73 11.97 14.48 0.03
N GLY A 74 11.19 13.91 -0.88
CA GLY A 74 11.63 12.89 -1.85
C GLY A 74 11.78 11.47 -1.30
N HIS A 75 11.52 11.27 -0.01
CA HIS A 75 11.59 9.99 0.69
C HIS A 75 10.43 9.82 1.67
N GLU A 76 9.24 10.26 1.27
CA GLU A 76 8.04 10.20 2.09
C GLU A 76 7.49 8.78 2.16
N TYR A 77 6.91 8.46 3.33
CA TYR A 77 6.25 7.19 3.61
C TYR A 77 4.91 7.48 4.25
N GLY A 78 3.85 6.86 3.75
CA GLY A 78 2.51 6.88 4.31
C GLY A 78 2.11 5.48 4.76
N ARG A 79 1.32 5.38 5.82
CA ARG A 79 0.74 4.13 6.32
C ARG A 79 -0.76 4.33 6.58
N TYR A 80 -1.59 3.50 5.95
CA TYR A 80 -3.05 3.65 5.96
C TYR A 80 -3.73 2.31 6.27
N GLU A 81 -4.68 2.34 7.19
CA GLU A 81 -5.46 1.17 7.61
C GLU A 81 -6.76 1.07 6.80
N ILE A 82 -6.61 0.74 5.50
CA ILE A 82 -7.69 0.77 4.51
C ILE A 82 -8.09 -0.60 3.94
N THR A 83 -7.34 -1.66 4.28
CA THR A 83 -7.67 -3.04 3.90
C THR A 83 -8.73 -3.64 4.83
N HIS A 84 -9.43 -4.66 4.34
CA HIS A 84 -10.32 -5.48 5.16
C HIS A 84 -9.60 -6.65 5.85
N LEU A 85 -8.34 -6.90 5.51
CA LEU A 85 -7.54 -7.97 6.07
C LEU A 85 -7.23 -7.73 7.55
N LYS A 86 -7.15 -8.83 8.30
CA LYS A 86 -6.67 -8.86 9.68
C LYS A 86 -5.37 -9.63 9.74
N GLY A 87 -4.41 -9.09 10.48
CA GLY A 87 -3.24 -9.82 10.93
C GLY A 87 -3.58 -10.63 12.18
N ASP A 88 -3.12 -11.87 12.25
CA ASP A 88 -3.30 -12.73 13.42
C ASP A 88 -2.27 -12.42 14.53
N ASP A 89 -1.14 -11.78 14.19
CA ASP A 89 -0.11 -11.35 15.14
C ASP A 89 0.58 -10.04 14.71
N SER A 90 1.49 -9.53 15.56
CA SER A 90 2.18 -8.25 15.33
C SER A 90 3.17 -8.25 14.16
N SER A 91 3.51 -9.42 13.62
CA SER A 91 4.35 -9.56 12.42
C SER A 91 3.55 -9.43 11.12
N GLU A 92 2.24 -9.60 11.18
CA GLU A 92 1.32 -9.43 10.07
C GLU A 92 0.74 -8.01 10.09
N ASP A 93 1.46 -7.04 9.53
CA ASP A 93 0.97 -5.65 9.37
C ASP A 93 0.03 -5.56 8.16
N PRO A 94 -1.30 -5.46 8.35
CA PRO A 94 -2.22 -5.37 7.23
C PRO A 94 -2.25 -3.96 6.63
N ALA A 95 -1.57 -2.97 7.21
CA ALA A 95 -1.65 -1.62 6.67
C ALA A 95 -1.06 -1.51 5.26
N VAL A 96 -1.68 -0.66 4.46
CA VAL A 96 -1.19 -0.26 3.16
C VAL A 96 -0.14 0.82 3.33
N TRP A 97 1.03 0.60 2.76
CA TRP A 97 2.13 1.54 2.74
C TRP A 97 2.21 2.23 1.38
N ILE A 98 2.45 3.54 1.40
CA ILE A 98 2.73 4.34 0.21
C ILE A 98 4.13 4.92 0.36
N HIS A 99 4.93 4.86 -0.69
CA HIS A 99 6.29 5.39 -0.70
C HIS A 99 6.55 6.22 -1.95
N ARG A 100 7.14 7.40 -1.74
CA ARG A 100 7.69 8.22 -2.82
C ARG A 100 8.98 7.60 -3.35
N ALA A 101 9.00 7.25 -4.63
CA ALA A 101 10.17 6.76 -5.35
C ALA A 101 10.39 7.63 -6.58
N ASP A 102 11.24 8.65 -6.44
CA ASP A 102 11.47 9.68 -7.46
C ASP A 102 10.12 10.29 -7.92
N ASP A 103 9.84 10.25 -9.23
CA ASP A 103 8.61 10.76 -9.86
C ASP A 103 7.42 9.78 -9.80
N SER A 104 7.46 8.81 -8.87
CA SER A 104 6.46 7.76 -8.77
C SER A 104 6.07 7.42 -7.33
N LEU A 105 4.93 6.77 -7.21
CA LEU A 105 4.38 6.25 -5.96
C LEU A 105 4.29 4.74 -6.02
N ILE A 106 4.81 4.09 -4.98
CA ILE A 106 4.69 2.65 -4.82
C ILE A 106 3.76 2.37 -3.64
N VAL A 107 2.68 1.65 -3.90
CA VAL A 107 1.69 1.20 -2.92
C VAL A 107 1.90 -0.30 -2.68
N TYR A 108 2.09 -0.70 -1.42
CA TYR A 108 2.50 -2.05 -1.08
C TYR A 108 2.07 -2.46 0.34
N PHE A 109 2.02 -3.77 0.60
CA PHE A 109 2.04 -4.27 1.98
C PHE A 109 3.47 -4.43 2.48
N LYS A 110 3.71 -4.19 3.77
CA LYS A 110 5.06 -4.17 4.36
C LYS A 110 5.90 -5.43 4.07
N PHE A 111 5.28 -6.60 3.99
CA PHE A 111 5.99 -7.87 3.75
C PHE A 111 6.52 -8.02 2.32
N GLU A 112 6.08 -7.18 1.38
CA GLU A 112 6.54 -7.20 -0.02
C GLU A 112 7.75 -6.29 -0.26
N ARG A 113 8.34 -5.72 0.80
CA ARG A 113 9.47 -4.78 0.74
C ARG A 113 10.58 -5.11 1.72
#